data_AF-A0A820I236-F1
#
_entry.id   AF-A0A820I236-F1
#
_cell.length_a   1.000
_cell.length_b   1.000
_cell.length_c   1.000
_cell.angle_alpha   90.00
_cell.angle_beta   90.00
_cell.angle_gamma   90.00
#
_symmetry.space_group_name_H-M   'P 1'
#
loop_
_entity.id
_entity.type
_entity.pdbx_description
1 polymer ?
#
loop_
_entity_poly.entity_id
_entity_poly.type
_entity_poly.pdbx_seq_one_letter_code
_entity_poly.pdbx_strand_id
1 'polypeptide(L)'
;DAVRRILRVKFALGLFDGRTAWPNSSAINDFNKPEYYATQLQAARQVITLLKNDGNILPFDINKITETNKLLITGPTSNVLSSLNGGWTYTWSGHEQGIFPQNLTNKTILESFRTRLGSTKIDYYNVSSFDQLYNIDNLLNASRTASYILVCLGEQSYTETPGNINDLTLDNAQLELVEIIKNYTQVPIIVALAQGRPRLIRRIVDLSSAIIMMFLPGMEGGQALVDVLMGDYNPSGRLPITYPKYNHRLSTYDYKWTEVLLDNTIDVEFEFGHGLSYTTFSYSDLNVPS
;
A
#
# COMPACT_ATOMS: atom_id res chain seq x y z
N ASP A 1 -1.62 34.56 -31.52
CA ASP A 1 -0.78 33.39 -31.17
C ASP A 1 -1.60 32.23 -30.58
N ALA A 2 -2.41 32.45 -29.53
CA ALA A 2 -3.22 31.41 -28.87
C ALA A 2 -4.03 30.50 -29.83
N VAL A 3 -4.80 31.09 -30.75
CA VAL A 3 -5.58 30.34 -31.75
C VAL A 3 -4.69 29.42 -32.59
N ARG A 4 -3.49 29.89 -33.00
CA ARG A 4 -2.54 29.10 -33.79
C ARG A 4 -2.07 27.85 -33.03
N ARG A 5 -1.85 27.96 -31.72
CA ARG A 5 -1.44 26.82 -30.88
C ARG A 5 -2.55 25.76 -30.77
N ILE A 6 -3.80 26.20 -30.57
CA ILE A 6 -4.96 25.31 -30.55
C ILE A 6 -5.10 24.59 -31.88
N LEU A 7 -5.06 25.34 -33.00
CA LEU A 7 -5.18 24.74 -34.32
C LEU A 7 -4.03 23.78 -34.63
N ARG A 8 -2.79 24.12 -34.24
CA ARG A 8 -1.63 23.23 -34.42
C ARG A 8 -1.84 21.87 -33.77
N VAL A 9 -2.35 21.81 -32.53
CA VAL A 9 -2.64 20.54 -31.87
C VAL A 9 -3.77 19.79 -32.59
N LYS A 10 -4.84 20.48 -32.98
CA LYS A 10 -5.95 19.86 -33.72
C LYS A 10 -5.50 19.27 -35.08
N PHE A 11 -4.59 19.95 -35.79
CA PHE A 11 -3.99 19.43 -37.02
C PHE A 11 -3.04 18.25 -36.75
N ALA A 12 -2.19 18.33 -35.72
CA ALA A 12 -1.29 17.25 -35.35
C ALA A 12 -2.03 15.97 -34.95
N LEU A 13 -3.19 16.12 -34.29
CA LEU A 13 -4.09 15.02 -33.97
C LEU A 13 -4.80 14.46 -35.22
N GLY A 14 -4.84 15.16 -36.36
CA GLY A 14 -5.58 14.69 -37.54
C GLY A 14 -7.10 14.84 -37.42
N LEU A 15 -7.57 15.84 -36.63
CA LEU A 15 -9.01 16.09 -36.47
C LEU A 15 -9.65 16.73 -37.72
N PHE A 16 -8.85 17.35 -38.58
CA PHE A 16 -9.32 18.01 -39.81
C PHE A 16 -9.36 17.07 -41.03
N ASP A 17 -8.56 16.00 -41.03
CA ASP A 17 -8.47 15.04 -42.13
C ASP A 17 -9.10 13.67 -41.76
N GLY A 18 -9.73 13.57 -40.59
CA GLY A 18 -10.53 12.42 -40.18
C GLY A 18 -9.73 11.22 -39.66
N ARG A 19 -8.40 11.32 -39.52
CA ARG A 19 -7.54 10.19 -39.09
C ARG A 19 -7.83 9.68 -37.68
N THR A 20 -8.30 10.55 -36.78
CA THR A 20 -8.56 10.19 -35.36
C THR A 20 -9.86 10.75 -34.82
N ALA A 21 -10.79 11.17 -35.69
CA ALA A 21 -12.00 11.87 -35.26
C ALA A 21 -12.97 10.99 -34.44
N TRP A 22 -12.77 9.67 -34.46
CA TRP A 22 -13.60 8.68 -33.77
C TRP A 22 -12.73 7.64 -33.05
N PRO A 23 -13.18 7.07 -31.92
CA PRO A 23 -12.50 5.95 -31.31
C PRO A 23 -12.40 4.83 -32.36
N ASN A 24 -11.18 4.35 -32.56
CA ASN A 24 -10.92 3.25 -33.47
C ASN A 24 -11.76 2.04 -33.02
N SER A 25 -12.72 1.61 -33.83
CA SER A 25 -13.61 0.49 -33.51
C SER A 25 -12.82 -0.80 -33.28
N SER A 26 -11.65 -0.96 -33.91
CA SER A 26 -10.78 -2.12 -33.65
C SER A 26 -10.16 -2.09 -32.25
N ALA A 27 -9.96 -0.91 -31.65
CA ALA A 27 -9.37 -0.77 -30.32
C ALA A 27 -10.30 -1.22 -29.19
N ILE A 28 -11.61 -1.36 -29.45
CA ILE A 28 -12.55 -1.95 -28.49
C ILE A 28 -12.15 -3.38 -28.15
N ASN A 29 -11.64 -4.14 -29.14
CA ASN A 29 -11.18 -5.50 -28.94
C ASN A 29 -9.92 -5.57 -28.07
N ASP A 30 -9.20 -4.45 -27.93
CA ASP A 30 -8.02 -4.33 -27.07
C ASP A 30 -8.37 -3.94 -25.64
N PHE A 31 -9.63 -3.64 -25.31
CA PHE A 31 -10.03 -3.29 -23.94
C PHE A 31 -10.13 -4.54 -23.05
N ASN A 32 -9.74 -4.40 -21.78
CA ASN A 32 -9.97 -5.41 -20.74
C ASN A 32 -9.36 -6.80 -20.98
N LYS A 33 -8.23 -6.86 -21.70
CA LYS A 33 -7.57 -8.12 -22.04
C LYS A 33 -6.84 -8.75 -20.84
N PRO A 34 -6.78 -10.09 -20.74
CA PRO A 34 -6.06 -10.78 -19.67
C PRO A 34 -4.59 -10.36 -19.51
N GLU A 35 -3.89 -10.05 -20.61
CA GLU A 35 -2.50 -9.57 -20.54
C GLU A 35 -2.35 -8.21 -19.82
N TYR A 36 -3.39 -7.38 -19.82
CA TYR A 36 -3.35 -6.09 -19.13
C TYR A 36 -3.50 -6.27 -17.62
N TYR A 37 -4.34 -7.22 -17.20
CA TYR A 37 -4.43 -7.63 -15.79
C TYR A 37 -3.10 -8.19 -15.28
N ALA A 38 -2.45 -9.04 -16.08
CA ALA A 38 -1.12 -9.55 -15.74
C ALA A 38 -0.09 -8.42 -15.57
N THR A 39 -0.14 -7.42 -16.47
CA THR A 39 0.74 -6.23 -16.38
C THR A 39 0.43 -5.39 -15.14
N GLN A 40 -0.85 -5.16 -14.83
CA GLN A 40 -1.28 -4.43 -13.63
C GLN A 40 -0.84 -5.14 -12.34
N LEU A 41 -1.04 -6.46 -12.27
CA LEU A 41 -0.63 -7.26 -11.13
C LEU A 41 0.90 -7.25 -10.95
N GLN A 42 1.66 -7.34 -12.05
CA GLN A 42 3.11 -7.23 -12.00
C GLN A 42 3.57 -5.87 -11.47
N ALA A 43 2.96 -4.77 -11.94
CA ALA A 43 3.25 -3.43 -11.45
C ALA A 43 2.91 -3.29 -9.96
N ALA A 44 1.74 -3.77 -9.53
CA ALA A 44 1.33 -3.75 -8.13
C ALA A 44 2.32 -4.53 -7.23
N ARG A 45 2.76 -5.73 -7.66
CA ARG A 45 3.78 -6.52 -6.95
C ARG A 45 5.12 -5.78 -6.80
N GLN A 46 5.55 -5.06 -7.83
CA GLN A 46 6.81 -4.31 -7.83
C GLN A 46 6.76 -3.03 -6.98
N VAL A 47 5.59 -2.42 -6.80
CA VAL A 47 5.42 -1.23 -5.95
C VAL A 47 5.43 -1.58 -4.46
N ILE A 48 4.91 -2.75 -4.09
CA ILE A 48 4.87 -3.19 -2.69
C ILE A 48 6.29 -3.28 -2.12
N THR A 49 6.52 -2.49 -1.07
CA THR A 49 7.83 -2.31 -0.45
C THR A 49 7.82 -2.89 0.96
N LEU A 50 8.66 -3.88 1.22
CA LEU A 50 8.85 -4.46 2.56
C LEU A 50 9.79 -3.55 3.37
N LEU A 51 9.27 -2.86 4.39
CA LEU A 51 10.04 -1.90 5.17
C LEU A 51 10.70 -2.51 6.40
N LYS A 52 10.07 -3.53 6.99
CA LYS A 52 10.54 -4.21 8.20
C LYS A 52 10.10 -5.68 8.17
N ASN A 53 10.96 -6.60 8.62
CA ASN A 53 10.67 -8.04 8.70
C ASN A 53 11.47 -8.71 9.82
N ASP A 54 11.11 -8.44 11.07
CA ASP A 54 11.80 -8.97 12.24
C ASP A 54 11.65 -10.49 12.33
N GLY A 55 12.77 -11.16 12.62
CA GLY A 55 12.81 -12.62 12.76
C GLY A 55 12.46 -13.39 11.48
N ASN A 56 12.48 -12.73 10.31
CA ASN A 56 12.04 -13.30 9.03
C ASN A 56 10.64 -13.92 9.12
N ILE A 57 9.71 -13.21 9.77
CA ILE A 57 8.34 -13.69 9.96
C ILE A 57 7.55 -13.77 8.65
N LEU A 58 7.98 -13.00 7.64
CA LEU A 58 7.48 -13.07 6.27
C LEU A 58 8.50 -13.74 5.34
N PRO A 59 8.03 -14.51 4.32
CA PRO A 59 6.62 -14.77 4.00
C PRO A 59 5.92 -15.66 5.05
N PHE A 60 4.59 -15.57 5.12
CA PHE A 60 3.79 -16.39 6.03
C PHE A 60 4.02 -17.88 5.79
N ASP A 61 4.29 -18.61 6.87
CA ASP A 61 4.18 -20.07 6.86
C ASP A 61 2.71 -20.47 6.79
N ILE A 62 2.25 -20.87 5.61
CA ILE A 62 0.87 -21.28 5.34
C ILE A 62 0.41 -22.45 6.23
N ASN A 63 1.33 -23.30 6.69
CA ASN A 63 0.98 -24.43 7.53
C ASN A 63 0.57 -24.00 8.95
N LYS A 64 0.98 -22.81 9.37
CA LYS A 64 0.51 -22.22 10.63
C LYS A 64 -0.91 -21.66 10.49
N ILE A 65 -1.37 -21.33 9.28
CA ILE A 65 -2.71 -20.77 9.08
C ILE A 65 -3.71 -21.92 8.86
N THR A 66 -4.46 -22.23 9.91
CA THR A 66 -5.45 -23.31 9.95
C THR A 66 -6.83 -22.77 10.35
N GLU A 67 -7.84 -23.65 10.39
CA GLU A 67 -9.19 -23.26 10.84
C GLU A 67 -9.25 -22.98 12.35
N THR A 68 -8.29 -23.50 13.13
CA THR A 68 -8.17 -23.27 14.58
C THR A 68 -7.18 -22.16 14.93
N ASN A 69 -6.20 -21.90 14.05
CA ASN A 69 -5.17 -20.88 14.20
C ASN A 69 -5.16 -20.04 12.92
N LYS A 70 -6.09 -19.08 12.88
CA LYS A 70 -6.43 -18.34 11.67
C LYS A 70 -5.50 -17.16 11.43
N LEU A 71 -5.53 -16.63 10.22
CA LEU A 71 -5.04 -15.29 9.95
C LEU A 71 -6.11 -14.29 10.40
N LEU A 72 -5.77 -13.43 11.36
CA LEU A 72 -6.64 -12.35 11.81
C LEU A 72 -6.38 -11.12 10.94
N ILE A 73 -7.41 -10.58 10.29
CA ILE A 73 -7.34 -9.37 9.46
C ILE A 73 -8.22 -8.28 10.07
N THR A 74 -7.68 -7.06 10.16
CA THR A 74 -8.43 -5.88 10.63
C THR A 74 -7.88 -4.58 10.04
N GLY A 75 -8.44 -3.45 10.44
CA GLY A 75 -8.05 -2.11 10.03
C GLY A 75 -8.87 -1.55 8.85
N PRO A 76 -8.96 -0.22 8.71
CA PRO A 76 -9.94 0.44 7.85
C PRO A 76 -9.69 0.25 6.34
N THR A 77 -8.47 -0.11 5.92
CA THR A 77 -8.14 -0.31 4.50
C THR A 77 -8.26 -1.77 4.05
N SER A 78 -8.55 -2.70 4.97
CA SER A 78 -8.54 -4.15 4.72
C SER A 78 -9.60 -4.62 3.71
N ASN A 79 -10.73 -3.93 3.60
CA ASN A 79 -11.83 -4.32 2.71
C ASN A 79 -12.36 -3.15 1.87
N VAL A 80 -11.45 -2.28 1.39
CA VAL A 80 -11.81 -1.05 0.66
C VAL A 80 -10.92 -0.90 -0.57
N LEU A 81 -11.51 -0.95 -1.77
CA LEU A 81 -10.79 -0.76 -3.05
C LEU A 81 -10.38 0.69 -3.26
N SER A 82 -11.19 1.66 -2.83
CA SER A 82 -10.87 3.08 -2.99
C SER A 82 -9.57 3.47 -2.29
N SER A 83 -9.25 2.89 -1.13
CA SER A 83 -7.95 3.10 -0.45
C SER A 83 -6.77 2.47 -1.20
N LEU A 84 -6.98 1.42 -1.99
CA LEU A 84 -5.92 0.84 -2.81
C LEU A 84 -5.67 1.65 -4.10
N ASN A 85 -6.68 2.36 -4.60
CA ASN A 85 -6.59 3.09 -5.87
C ASN A 85 -6.30 4.58 -5.69
N GLY A 86 -6.83 5.19 -4.63
CA GLY A 86 -6.71 6.61 -4.37
C GLY A 86 -7.50 7.48 -5.35
N GLY A 87 -7.11 8.75 -5.42
CA GLY A 87 -7.74 9.77 -6.25
C GLY A 87 -7.67 9.48 -7.74
N TRP A 88 -8.36 10.27 -8.55
CA TRP A 88 -8.38 10.15 -10.01
C TRP A 88 -8.84 8.77 -10.54
N THR A 89 -9.54 8.00 -9.73
CA THR A 89 -10.01 6.65 -10.08
C THR A 89 -11.53 6.59 -10.03
N TYR A 90 -12.14 6.39 -11.20
CA TYR A 90 -13.59 6.47 -11.46
C TYR A 90 -14.23 7.85 -11.20
N THR A 91 -14.07 8.41 -10.00
CA THR A 91 -14.42 9.80 -9.68
C THR A 91 -13.17 10.62 -9.40
N TRP A 92 -13.30 11.94 -9.41
CA TRP A 92 -12.18 12.85 -9.15
C TRP A 92 -11.49 12.52 -7.82
N SER A 93 -12.26 12.44 -6.73
CA SER A 93 -11.72 12.13 -5.41
C SER A 93 -11.52 10.64 -5.14
N GLY A 94 -12.06 9.74 -5.98
CA GLY A 94 -11.91 8.28 -5.85
C GLY A 94 -12.50 7.64 -4.60
N HIS A 95 -13.23 8.38 -3.76
CA HIS A 95 -13.72 7.92 -2.45
C HIS A 95 -14.94 6.98 -2.52
N GLU A 96 -15.67 6.98 -3.63
CA GLU A 96 -16.94 6.28 -3.77
C GLU A 96 -16.75 4.77 -3.97
N GLN A 97 -16.55 4.01 -2.89
CA GLN A 97 -16.34 2.55 -2.94
C GLN A 97 -17.44 1.80 -3.73
N GLY A 98 -18.69 2.30 -3.73
CA GLY A 98 -19.82 1.65 -4.39
C GLY A 98 -19.77 1.65 -5.92
N ILE A 99 -18.97 2.52 -6.55
CA ILE A 99 -18.86 2.57 -8.02
C ILE A 99 -17.79 1.62 -8.56
N PHE A 100 -16.93 1.12 -7.68
CA PHE A 100 -15.95 0.12 -8.05
C PHE A 100 -16.68 -1.15 -8.49
N PRO A 101 -16.34 -1.72 -9.65
CA PRO A 101 -17.10 -2.80 -10.24
C PRO A 101 -17.00 -4.07 -9.39
N GLN A 102 -18.15 -4.54 -8.92
CA GLN A 102 -18.29 -5.72 -8.05
C GLN A 102 -18.08 -7.06 -8.79
N ASN A 103 -18.13 -7.02 -10.13
CA ASN A 103 -18.11 -8.22 -10.98
C ASN A 103 -16.76 -8.48 -11.65
N LEU A 104 -15.74 -7.66 -11.37
CA LEU A 104 -14.39 -7.88 -11.92
C LEU A 104 -13.59 -8.81 -10.99
N THR A 105 -12.47 -9.31 -11.51
CA THR A 105 -11.49 -10.13 -10.75
C THR A 105 -10.84 -9.38 -9.58
N ASN A 106 -11.07 -8.08 -9.50
CA ASN A 106 -10.41 -7.11 -8.65
C ASN A 106 -10.97 -7.24 -7.23
N LYS A 107 -10.09 -7.51 -6.28
CA LYS A 107 -10.45 -7.90 -4.91
C LYS A 107 -9.80 -6.96 -3.91
N THR A 108 -10.51 -6.69 -2.83
CA THR A 108 -9.90 -6.08 -1.65
C THR A 108 -8.81 -6.98 -1.06
N ILE A 109 -8.06 -6.49 -0.07
CA ILE A 109 -7.09 -7.31 0.67
C ILE A 109 -7.79 -8.52 1.30
N LEU A 110 -8.90 -8.29 2.02
CA LEU A 110 -9.69 -9.34 2.67
C LEU A 110 -10.20 -10.39 1.67
N GLU A 111 -10.77 -9.95 0.55
CA GLU A 111 -11.30 -10.86 -0.48
C GLU A 111 -10.21 -11.67 -1.17
N SER A 112 -9.02 -11.08 -1.36
CA SER A 112 -7.85 -11.75 -1.92
C SER A 112 -7.37 -12.86 -0.96
N PHE A 113 -7.26 -12.57 0.33
CA PHE A 113 -6.90 -13.57 1.34
C PHE A 113 -7.94 -14.68 1.47
N ARG A 114 -9.23 -14.35 1.47
CA ARG A 114 -10.32 -15.34 1.48
C ARG A 114 -10.29 -16.24 0.24
N THR A 115 -9.96 -15.68 -0.93
CA THR A 115 -9.77 -16.47 -2.15
C THR A 115 -8.59 -17.44 -2.01
N ARG A 116 -7.45 -16.98 -1.47
CA ARG A 116 -6.21 -17.77 -1.39
C ARG A 116 -6.27 -18.87 -0.33
N LEU A 117 -6.81 -18.56 0.85
CA LEU A 117 -6.74 -19.42 2.04
C LEU A 117 -8.07 -20.12 2.37
N GLY A 118 -9.18 -19.64 1.82
CA GLY A 118 -10.53 -20.04 2.21
C GLY A 118 -11.05 -19.26 3.42
N SER A 119 -12.33 -18.90 3.40
CA SER A 119 -12.95 -18.07 4.44
C SER A 119 -12.91 -18.68 5.84
N THR A 120 -12.83 -20.00 5.98
CA THR A 120 -12.76 -20.68 7.29
C THR A 120 -11.45 -20.43 8.03
N LYS A 121 -10.38 -20.04 7.31
CA LYS A 121 -9.05 -19.76 7.86
C LYS A 121 -8.77 -18.28 8.14
N ILE A 122 -9.76 -17.42 7.90
CA ILE A 122 -9.67 -15.97 8.10
C ILE A 122 -10.64 -15.56 9.19
N ASP A 123 -10.13 -14.91 10.22
CA ASP A 123 -10.97 -14.09 11.10
C ASP A 123 -10.86 -12.63 10.65
N TYR A 124 -12.00 -11.97 10.51
CA TYR A 124 -12.06 -10.58 10.08
C TYR A 124 -12.96 -9.79 11.03
N TYR A 125 -12.44 -8.69 11.55
CA TYR A 125 -13.20 -7.76 12.38
C TYR A 125 -13.02 -6.33 11.90
N ASN A 126 -14.11 -5.70 11.49
CA ASN A 126 -14.16 -4.28 11.15
C ASN A 126 -14.41 -3.46 12.42
N VAL A 127 -13.35 -3.18 13.17
CA VAL A 127 -13.44 -2.53 14.49
C VAL A 127 -13.01 -1.06 14.46
N SER A 128 -12.80 -0.49 13.29
CA SER A 128 -12.28 0.86 13.14
C SER A 128 -12.75 1.52 11.85
N SER A 129 -13.14 2.79 11.91
CA SER A 129 -12.98 3.70 10.77
C SER A 129 -11.53 4.17 10.70
N PHE A 130 -11.24 5.18 9.87
CA PHE A 130 -9.92 5.79 9.81
C PHE A 130 -9.58 6.57 11.09
N ASP A 131 -10.59 7.21 11.70
CA ASP A 131 -10.44 8.17 12.80
C ASP A 131 -11.07 7.70 14.13
N GLN A 132 -11.76 6.56 14.14
CA GLN A 132 -12.46 6.06 15.31
C GLN A 132 -12.31 4.54 15.48
N LEU A 133 -12.21 4.11 16.74
CA LEU A 133 -12.33 2.71 17.15
C LEU A 133 -13.75 2.39 17.62
N TYR A 134 -14.20 1.18 17.31
CA TYR A 134 -15.44 0.58 17.78
C TYR A 134 -15.14 -0.51 18.81
N ASN A 135 -16.13 -1.36 19.16
CA ASN A 135 -15.89 -2.48 20.07
C ASN A 135 -14.84 -3.44 19.47
N ILE A 136 -13.73 -3.61 20.20
CA ILE A 136 -12.58 -4.44 19.83
C ILE A 136 -12.54 -5.80 20.57
N ASP A 137 -13.46 -6.10 21.48
CA ASP A 137 -13.36 -7.23 22.40
C ASP A 137 -13.23 -8.57 21.66
N ASN A 138 -14.04 -8.76 20.61
CA ASN A 138 -14.00 -9.97 19.80
C ASN A 138 -12.68 -10.11 19.01
N LEU A 139 -12.15 -8.99 18.49
CA LEU A 139 -10.84 -8.97 17.84
C LEU A 139 -9.75 -9.38 18.84
N LEU A 140 -9.75 -8.79 20.04
CA LEU A 140 -8.75 -9.09 21.07
C LEU A 140 -8.79 -10.55 21.49
N ASN A 141 -9.98 -11.12 21.68
CA ASN A 141 -10.12 -12.55 21.98
C ASN A 141 -9.55 -13.43 20.86
N ALA A 142 -9.87 -13.15 19.60
CA ALA A 142 -9.32 -13.87 18.45
C ALA A 142 -7.79 -13.71 18.30
N SER A 143 -7.25 -12.54 18.67
CA SER A 143 -5.82 -12.21 18.58
C SER A 143 -4.92 -13.10 19.43
N ARG A 144 -5.46 -13.76 20.46
CA ARG A 144 -4.69 -14.66 21.35
C ARG A 144 -4.35 -16.00 20.69
N THR A 145 -5.17 -16.45 19.73
CA THR A 145 -5.05 -17.78 19.09
C THR A 145 -4.73 -17.69 17.60
N ALA A 146 -4.73 -16.48 17.03
CA ALA A 146 -4.33 -16.22 15.66
C ALA A 146 -2.88 -16.64 15.40
N SER A 147 -2.59 -17.06 14.18
CA SER A 147 -1.23 -17.37 13.74
C SER A 147 -0.44 -16.12 13.42
N TYR A 148 -1.12 -15.16 12.80
CA TYR A 148 -0.61 -13.84 12.45
C TYR A 148 -1.76 -12.83 12.54
N ILE A 149 -1.41 -11.57 12.77
CA ILE A 149 -2.36 -10.46 12.77
C ILE A 149 -1.96 -9.49 11.67
N LEU A 150 -2.77 -9.38 10.62
CA LEU A 150 -2.62 -8.41 9.56
C LEU A 150 -3.50 -7.19 9.87
N VAL A 151 -2.86 -6.05 10.13
CA VAL A 151 -3.53 -4.78 10.38
C VAL A 151 -3.33 -3.87 9.16
N CYS A 152 -4.40 -3.66 8.39
CA CYS A 152 -4.39 -2.84 7.20
C CYS A 152 -4.77 -1.40 7.55
N LEU A 153 -3.80 -0.50 7.49
CA LEU A 153 -3.92 0.91 7.87
C LEU A 153 -3.68 1.82 6.65
N GLY A 154 -3.89 3.12 6.83
CA GLY A 154 -3.50 4.14 5.87
C GLY A 154 -4.52 5.27 5.74
N GLU A 155 -4.83 5.65 4.50
CA GLU A 155 -5.63 6.84 4.20
C GLU A 155 -6.92 6.50 3.43
N GLN A 156 -7.94 7.35 3.59
CA GLN A 156 -9.02 7.43 2.62
C GLN A 156 -8.50 7.97 1.29
N SER A 157 -9.26 7.74 0.22
CA SER A 157 -8.98 8.36 -1.07
C SER A 157 -9.23 9.87 -1.04
N TYR A 158 -8.33 10.64 -1.66
CA TYR A 158 -8.41 12.10 -1.77
C TYR A 158 -7.75 12.57 -3.07
N THR A 159 -7.94 13.84 -3.43
CA THR A 159 -7.31 14.45 -4.60
C THR A 159 -7.08 15.93 -4.39
N GLU A 160 -5.90 16.42 -4.77
CA GLU A 160 -5.54 17.85 -4.77
C GLU A 160 -5.83 18.56 -3.43
N THR A 161 -6.33 19.80 -3.47
CA THR A 161 -6.58 20.67 -2.30
C THR A 161 -7.46 20.02 -1.22
N PRO A 162 -8.56 19.31 -1.55
CA PRO A 162 -9.33 18.55 -0.55
C PRO A 162 -8.50 17.53 0.25
N GLY A 163 -7.40 17.03 -0.30
CA GLY A 163 -6.49 16.11 0.39
C GLY A 163 -5.51 16.79 1.35
N ASN A 164 -5.49 18.12 1.45
CA ASN A 164 -4.56 18.83 2.33
C ASN A 164 -4.75 18.45 3.80
N ILE A 165 -3.62 18.25 4.49
CA ILE A 165 -3.55 17.90 5.91
C ILE A 165 -2.52 18.80 6.58
N ASN A 166 -2.71 19.08 7.87
CA ASN A 166 -1.78 19.88 8.67
C ASN A 166 -0.90 19.03 9.59
N ASP A 167 -1.17 17.72 9.65
CA ASP A 167 -0.48 16.76 10.52
C ASP A 167 -0.27 15.46 9.73
N LEU A 168 1.00 15.02 9.58
CA LEU A 168 1.33 13.77 8.90
C LEU A 168 1.08 12.53 9.76
N THR A 169 0.87 12.67 11.07
CA THR A 169 0.61 11.55 11.98
C THR A 169 -0.59 10.77 11.50
N LEU A 170 -0.42 9.45 11.33
CA LEU A 170 -1.53 8.56 11.03
C LEU A 170 -2.61 8.74 12.10
N ASP A 171 -3.88 8.65 11.71
CA ASP A 171 -4.98 8.91 12.63
C ASP A 171 -4.87 8.08 13.92
N ASN A 172 -5.10 8.72 15.06
CA ASN A 172 -4.80 8.12 16.37
C ASN A 172 -5.51 6.78 16.58
N ALA A 173 -6.75 6.63 16.13
CA ALA A 173 -7.50 5.37 16.21
C ALA A 173 -6.75 4.20 15.55
N GLN A 174 -6.09 4.43 14.41
CA GLN A 174 -5.32 3.41 13.71
C GLN A 174 -4.04 3.04 14.46
N LEU A 175 -3.36 4.02 15.05
CA LEU A 175 -2.16 3.78 15.87
C LEU A 175 -2.52 3.03 17.16
N GLU A 176 -3.58 3.47 17.83
CA GLU A 176 -4.11 2.86 19.05
C GLU A 176 -4.55 1.41 18.81
N LEU A 177 -5.12 1.09 17.64
CA LEU A 177 -5.46 -0.28 17.28
C LEU A 177 -4.27 -1.23 17.43
N VAL A 178 -3.11 -0.86 16.88
CA VAL A 178 -1.89 -1.68 16.95
C VAL A 178 -1.35 -1.74 18.37
N GLU A 179 -1.32 -0.60 19.08
CA GLU A 179 -0.87 -0.51 20.47
C GLU A 179 -1.70 -1.42 21.40
N ILE A 180 -3.02 -1.38 21.27
CA ILE A 180 -3.93 -2.19 22.08
C ILE A 180 -3.77 -3.68 21.77
N ILE A 181 -3.69 -4.06 20.48
CA ILE A 181 -3.44 -5.46 20.10
C ILE A 181 -2.11 -5.94 20.70
N LYS A 182 -1.03 -5.16 20.57
CA LYS A 182 0.30 -5.54 21.07
C LYS A 182 0.33 -5.69 22.60
N ASN A 183 -0.45 -4.89 23.33
CA ASN A 183 -0.58 -5.03 24.78
C ASN A 183 -1.35 -6.29 25.20
N TYR A 184 -2.17 -6.85 24.31
CA TYR A 184 -3.05 -7.98 24.61
C TYR A 184 -2.47 -9.35 24.20
N THR A 185 -1.63 -9.39 23.17
CA THR A 185 -1.07 -10.62 22.61
C THR A 185 0.39 -10.47 22.16
N GLN A 186 1.11 -11.60 22.10
CA GLN A 186 2.46 -11.67 21.52
C GLN A 186 2.48 -12.25 20.10
N VAL A 187 1.30 -12.55 19.53
CA VAL A 187 1.19 -12.97 18.13
C VAL A 187 1.78 -11.88 17.22
N PRO A 188 2.59 -12.25 16.20
CA PRO A 188 3.21 -11.28 15.30
C PRO A 188 2.18 -10.36 14.63
N ILE A 189 2.45 -9.06 14.69
CA ILE A 189 1.65 -8.02 14.03
C ILE A 189 2.35 -7.61 12.74
N ILE A 190 1.62 -7.72 11.63
CA ILE A 190 2.05 -7.33 10.31
C ILE A 190 1.20 -6.12 9.92
N VAL A 191 1.83 -4.98 9.70
CA VAL A 191 1.15 -3.75 9.29
C VAL A 191 1.28 -3.58 7.78
N ALA A 192 0.15 -3.42 7.09
CA ALA A 192 0.09 -3.08 5.67
C ALA A 192 -0.46 -1.67 5.51
N LEU A 193 0.29 -0.79 4.83
CA LEU A 193 -0.02 0.64 4.68
C LEU A 193 -0.49 0.95 3.26
N ALA A 194 -1.79 1.22 3.10
CA ALA A 194 -2.40 1.69 1.86
C ALA A 194 -2.69 3.20 1.97
N GLN A 195 -1.79 4.01 1.45
CA GLN A 195 -1.77 5.46 1.65
C GLN A 195 -1.04 6.17 0.51
N GLY A 196 -1.49 7.36 0.14
CA GLY A 196 -0.89 8.14 -0.95
C GLY A 196 0.38 8.88 -0.52
N ARG A 197 0.59 9.05 0.80
CA ARG A 197 1.70 9.80 1.40
C ARG A 197 2.27 9.05 2.60
N PRO A 198 3.53 9.31 3.01
CA PRO A 198 4.13 8.62 4.16
C PRO A 198 3.62 9.21 5.48
N ARG A 199 2.54 8.64 6.03
CA ARG A 199 1.97 9.04 7.34
C ARG A 199 2.91 8.67 8.48
N LEU A 200 3.05 9.49 9.53
CA LEU A 200 3.95 9.16 10.63
C LEU A 200 3.39 7.98 11.43
N ILE A 201 4.21 6.94 11.59
CA ILE A 201 3.86 5.68 12.25
C ILE A 201 4.81 5.29 13.38
N ARG A 202 5.74 6.19 13.79
CA ARG A 202 6.78 5.92 14.79
C ARG A 202 6.32 5.16 16.05
N ARG A 203 5.08 5.40 16.47
CA ARG A 203 4.45 4.78 17.67
C ARG A 203 4.29 3.26 17.53
N ILE A 204 4.15 2.77 16.31
CA ILE A 204 3.80 1.37 16.03
C ILE A 204 4.92 0.60 15.32
N VAL A 205 6.04 1.25 14.98
CA VAL A 205 7.15 0.61 14.26
C VAL A 205 7.78 -0.51 15.08
N ASP A 206 8.10 -0.26 16.35
CA ASP A 206 8.67 -1.28 17.25
C ASP A 206 7.66 -2.33 17.70
N LEU A 207 6.36 -2.03 17.61
CA LEU A 207 5.28 -2.93 17.96
C LEU A 207 4.96 -3.94 16.84
N SER A 208 5.38 -3.60 15.61
CA SER A 208 5.12 -4.38 14.40
C SER A 208 6.28 -5.32 14.10
N SER A 209 5.99 -6.60 13.92
CA SER A 209 6.98 -7.60 13.48
C SER A 209 7.34 -7.42 12.01
N ALA A 210 6.40 -6.96 11.18
CA ALA A 210 6.68 -6.58 9.81
C ALA A 210 5.84 -5.38 9.38
N ILE A 211 6.38 -4.59 8.45
CA ILE A 211 5.73 -3.40 7.91
C ILE A 211 5.87 -3.41 6.40
N ILE A 212 4.75 -3.25 5.70
CA ILE A 212 4.65 -3.25 4.25
C ILE A 212 4.04 -1.92 3.83
N MET A 213 4.73 -1.21 2.94
CA MET A 213 4.19 -0.04 2.25
C MET A 213 3.63 -0.47 0.91
N MET A 214 2.32 -0.28 0.73
CA MET A 214 1.62 -0.60 -0.53
C MET A 214 1.49 0.62 -1.44
N PHE A 215 1.61 1.83 -0.89
CA PHE A 215 1.18 3.07 -1.56
C PHE A 215 -0.28 2.97 -2.01
N LEU A 216 -0.53 3.21 -3.30
CA LEU A 216 -1.81 3.06 -3.99
C LEU A 216 -1.61 2.04 -5.12
N PRO A 217 -1.63 0.73 -4.82
CA PRO A 217 -1.27 -0.34 -5.77
C PRO A 217 -2.34 -0.62 -6.84
N GLY A 218 -3.45 0.11 -6.81
CA GLY A 218 -4.55 -0.03 -7.76
C GLY A 218 -5.38 -1.28 -7.52
N MET A 219 -6.12 -1.67 -8.56
CA MET A 219 -7.12 -2.74 -8.49
C MET A 219 -6.56 -4.14 -8.20
N GLU A 220 -5.32 -4.42 -8.59
CA GLU A 220 -4.65 -5.71 -8.35
C GLU A 220 -3.88 -5.73 -7.01
N GLY A 221 -3.96 -4.65 -6.24
CA GLY A 221 -3.18 -4.49 -5.01
C GLY A 221 -3.49 -5.50 -3.92
N GLY A 222 -4.75 -5.94 -3.80
CA GLY A 222 -5.13 -6.98 -2.86
C GLY A 222 -4.44 -8.31 -3.17
N GLN A 223 -4.45 -8.72 -4.43
CA GLN A 223 -3.79 -9.94 -4.88
C GLN A 223 -2.26 -9.82 -4.78
N ALA A 224 -1.70 -8.67 -5.18
CA ALA A 224 -0.27 -8.42 -5.07
C ALA A 224 0.24 -8.52 -3.62
N LEU A 225 -0.53 -7.99 -2.66
CA LEU A 225 -0.18 -8.13 -1.24
C LEU A 225 -0.20 -9.60 -0.79
N VAL A 226 -1.21 -10.37 -1.21
CA VAL A 226 -1.26 -11.81 -0.92
C VAL A 226 -0.04 -12.50 -1.51
N ASP A 227 0.34 -12.23 -2.76
CA ASP A 227 1.48 -12.88 -3.39
C ASP A 227 2.79 -12.58 -2.63
N VAL A 228 2.98 -11.33 -2.19
CA VAL A 228 4.13 -10.93 -1.37
C VAL A 228 4.09 -11.65 -0.02
N LEU A 229 2.99 -11.57 0.71
CA LEU A 229 2.91 -12.11 2.07
C LEU A 229 2.91 -13.63 2.11
N MET A 230 2.50 -14.31 1.03
CA MET A 230 2.54 -15.77 0.92
C MET A 230 3.84 -16.30 0.28
N GLY A 231 4.72 -15.42 -0.20
CA GLY A 231 5.99 -15.80 -0.82
C GLY A 231 5.88 -16.24 -2.29
N ASP A 232 4.71 -16.10 -2.90
CA ASP A 232 4.50 -16.30 -4.35
C ASP A 232 5.23 -15.21 -5.17
N TYR A 233 5.55 -14.07 -4.54
CA TYR A 233 6.38 -13.01 -5.08
C TYR A 233 7.40 -12.51 -4.04
N ASN A 234 8.67 -12.37 -4.44
CA ASN A 234 9.70 -11.76 -3.60
C ASN A 234 9.61 -10.23 -3.72
N PRO A 235 9.32 -9.47 -2.64
CA PRO A 235 9.15 -8.02 -2.72
C PRO A 235 10.41 -7.35 -3.26
N SER A 236 10.20 -6.43 -4.21
CA SER A 236 11.26 -5.70 -4.90
C SER A 236 11.11 -4.18 -4.83
N GLY A 237 10.03 -3.70 -4.21
CA GLY A 237 9.80 -2.28 -4.01
C GLY A 237 10.91 -1.60 -3.21
N ARG A 238 11.13 -0.33 -3.52
CA ARG A 238 12.09 0.57 -2.88
C ARG A 238 11.41 1.91 -2.70
N LEU A 239 11.56 2.52 -1.53
CA LEU A 239 10.93 3.80 -1.24
C LEU A 239 11.42 4.89 -2.22
N PRO A 240 10.53 5.51 -3.02
CA PRO A 240 10.90 6.63 -3.90
C PRO A 240 10.96 7.97 -3.14
N ILE A 241 10.72 7.96 -1.83
CA ILE A 241 10.71 9.13 -0.95
C ILE A 241 11.24 8.74 0.43
N THR A 242 11.94 9.66 1.09
CA THR A 242 12.31 9.51 2.50
C THR A 242 11.06 9.51 3.38
N TYR A 243 10.89 8.50 4.22
CA TYR A 243 9.75 8.37 5.13
C TYR A 243 10.02 9.13 6.43
N PRO A 244 9.30 10.23 6.72
CA PRO A 244 9.59 11.05 7.89
C PRO A 244 9.17 10.36 9.20
N LYS A 245 9.93 10.65 10.27
CA LYS A 245 9.64 10.18 11.63
C LYS A 245 8.84 11.17 12.46
N TYR A 246 9.04 12.47 12.21
CA TYR A 246 8.40 13.56 12.95
C TYR A 246 7.88 14.66 12.01
N ASN A 247 6.77 15.30 12.37
CA ASN A 247 6.17 16.40 11.59
C ASN A 247 7.10 17.60 11.39
N HIS A 248 7.98 17.85 12.37
CA HIS A 248 8.84 19.03 12.41
C HIS A 248 10.29 18.73 11.99
N ARG A 249 10.56 17.52 11.47
CA ARG A 249 11.87 17.08 10.99
C ARG A 249 11.74 16.42 9.63
N LEU A 250 11.36 17.22 8.64
CA LEU A 250 11.24 16.77 7.26
C LEU A 250 12.56 17.02 6.53
N SER A 251 13.12 15.96 5.95
CA SER A 251 14.35 16.01 5.15
C SER A 251 14.20 15.11 3.94
N THR A 252 14.79 15.53 2.81
CA THR A 252 14.89 14.69 1.61
C THR A 252 16.22 13.92 1.62
N TYR A 253 16.36 12.93 0.74
CA TYR A 253 17.55 12.09 0.66
C TYR A 253 18.81 12.84 0.18
N ASP A 254 18.61 13.96 -0.51
CA ASP A 254 19.63 14.83 -1.11
C ASP A 254 19.85 16.12 -0.29
N TYR A 255 19.64 16.00 1.04
CA TYR A 255 19.86 17.04 2.02
C TYR A 255 21.26 17.65 1.90
N LYS A 256 21.38 18.93 2.22
CA LYS A 256 22.65 19.65 2.18
C LYS A 256 23.46 19.34 3.42
N TRP A 257 24.78 19.31 3.27
CA TRP A 257 25.72 19.13 4.37
C TRP A 257 25.43 20.02 5.59
N THR A 258 24.93 21.24 5.37
CA THR A 258 24.55 22.17 6.44
C THR A 258 23.44 21.66 7.35
N GLU A 259 22.61 20.72 6.89
CA GLU A 259 21.50 20.14 7.66
C GLU A 259 21.98 19.14 8.72
N VAL A 260 23.24 18.71 8.68
CA VAL A 260 23.84 17.78 9.67
C VAL A 260 25.01 18.41 10.45
N LEU A 261 25.13 19.74 10.43
CA LEU A 261 26.11 20.46 11.25
C LEU A 261 25.65 20.57 12.71
N LEU A 262 26.60 20.85 13.61
CA LEU A 262 26.34 21.20 15.01
C LEU A 262 25.46 20.17 15.74
N ASP A 263 25.81 18.90 15.59
CA ASP A 263 25.13 17.74 16.19
C ASP A 263 23.71 17.46 15.69
N ASN A 264 23.28 18.07 14.58
CA ASN A 264 22.02 17.71 13.94
C ASN A 264 22.16 16.40 13.14
N THR A 265 21.12 15.57 13.16
CA THR A 265 21.10 14.29 12.44
C THR A 265 19.82 14.16 11.61
N ILE A 266 19.93 13.47 10.47
CA ILE A 266 18.78 13.07 9.67
C ILE A 266 18.12 11.87 10.35
N ASP A 267 17.15 12.16 11.22
CA ASP A 267 16.38 11.17 11.97
C ASP A 267 15.04 10.91 11.28
N VAL A 268 15.07 10.00 10.32
CA VAL A 268 13.91 9.58 9.49
C VAL A 268 13.52 8.15 9.85
N GLU A 269 12.29 7.76 9.51
CA GLU A 269 11.79 6.43 9.84
C GLU A 269 12.37 5.38 8.87
N PHE A 270 12.35 5.71 7.58
CA PHE A 270 12.94 4.90 6.52
C PHE A 270 13.56 5.81 5.47
N GLU A 271 14.77 5.48 5.03
CA GLU A 271 15.49 6.27 4.03
C GLU A 271 14.91 6.09 2.62
N PHE A 272 15.22 7.04 1.73
CA PHE A 272 15.00 6.85 0.30
C PHE A 272 15.77 5.61 -0.19
N GLY A 273 15.15 4.84 -1.08
CA GLY A 273 15.71 3.58 -1.56
C GLY A 273 15.63 2.44 -0.54
N HIS A 274 15.08 2.66 0.67
CA HIS A 274 14.87 1.56 1.62
C HIS A 274 13.82 0.57 1.10
N GLY A 275 14.09 -0.70 1.35
CA GLY A 275 13.21 -1.81 0.99
C GLY A 275 13.96 -3.12 1.16
N LEU A 276 13.30 -4.11 1.74
CA LEU A 276 13.84 -5.44 1.97
C LEU A 276 13.40 -6.39 0.86
N SER A 277 13.95 -7.59 0.88
CA SER A 277 13.63 -8.73 0.03
C SER A 277 13.63 -9.99 0.92
N TYR A 278 13.07 -11.10 0.44
CA TYR A 278 13.20 -12.40 1.10
C TYR A 278 14.56 -13.10 0.85
N THR A 279 15.48 -12.41 0.17
CA THR A 279 16.87 -12.85 0.01
C THR A 279 17.84 -11.73 0.37
N THR A 280 19.13 -12.05 0.39
CA THR A 280 20.21 -11.10 0.65
C THR A 280 21.03 -10.86 -0.63
N PHE A 281 21.62 -9.68 -0.73
CA PHE A 281 22.46 -9.26 -1.84
C PHE A 281 23.78 -8.75 -1.30
N SER A 282 24.90 -9.11 -1.93
CA SER A 282 26.22 -8.54 -1.67
C SER A 282 26.70 -7.80 -2.92
N TYR A 283 27.32 -6.63 -2.72
CA TYR A 283 27.94 -5.84 -3.77
C TYR A 283 29.45 -5.83 -3.51
N SER A 284 30.27 -6.12 -4.52
CA SER A 284 31.73 -6.10 -4.44
C SER A 284 32.33 -5.50 -5.71
N ASP A 285 33.60 -5.09 -5.63
CA ASP A 285 34.45 -4.79 -6.79
C ASP A 285 33.88 -3.75 -7.78
N LEU A 286 33.31 -2.65 -7.27
CA LEU A 286 32.87 -1.53 -8.12
C LEU A 286 34.06 -0.98 -8.93
N ASN A 287 34.04 -1.17 -10.24
CA ASN A 287 35.07 -0.69 -11.15
C ASN A 287 34.51 0.34 -12.12
N VAL A 288 35.27 1.41 -12.36
CA VAL A 288 34.98 2.40 -13.40
C VAL A 288 35.99 2.19 -14.52
N PRO A 289 35.58 1.71 -15.70
CA PRO A 289 36.51 1.52 -16.81
C PRO A 289 37.08 2.88 -17.24
N SER A 290 38.40 2.89 -17.47
CA SER A 290 39.18 4.03 -17.96
C SER A 290 38.82 4.42 -19.39
#